data_AF-A0A7Y9DL67-F1
#
_entry.id   AF-A0A7Y9DL67-F1
#
_cell.length_a   1.000
_cell.length_b   1.000
_cell.length_c   1.000
_cell.angle_alpha   90.00
_cell.angle_beta   90.00
_cell.angle_gamma   90.00
#
_symmetry.space_group_name_H-M   'P 1'
#
loop_
_entity.id
_entity.type
_entity.pdbx_description
1 polymer ?
#
loop_
_entity_poly.entity_id
_entity_poly.type
_entity_poly.pdbx_seq_one_letter_code
_entity_poly.pdbx_strand_id
1 'polypeptide(L)'
;MKLINGFKDFILRGNVIDLAVAVVIGAAFTGIVTSLVNGLINPIIAAIGGAPDLEGAWVMPLRTIVEDGEPVEVGIQFGTIVSAVINFVIVAAVVYFFIVTPVNRLLALRRKGEVEAPKAPAEDVLLLTEIRDLLARQSGETTRTLDT
;
A
#
# COMPACT_ATOMS: atom_id res chain seq x y z
N MET A 1 -8.54 -32.43 15.95
CA MET A 1 -7.51 -31.82 16.82
C MET A 1 -6.22 -31.44 16.09
N LYS A 2 -5.65 -32.27 15.20
CA LYS A 2 -4.37 -31.98 14.51
C LYS A 2 -4.40 -30.75 13.57
N LEU A 3 -5.53 -30.44 12.93
CA LEU A 3 -5.70 -29.29 12.03
C LEU A 3 -5.61 -27.94 12.75
N ILE A 4 -6.19 -27.82 13.95
CA ILE A 4 -6.22 -26.58 14.72
C ILE A 4 -4.81 -26.24 15.22
N ASN A 5 -4.04 -27.26 15.63
CA ASN A 5 -2.64 -27.09 16.00
C ASN A 5 -1.77 -26.70 14.79
N GLY A 6 -1.95 -27.35 13.63
CA GLY A 6 -1.23 -26.99 12.40
C GLY A 6 -1.57 -25.59 11.88
N PHE A 7 -2.80 -25.13 12.06
CA PHE A 7 -3.21 -23.75 11.74
C PHE A 7 -2.59 -22.73 12.71
N LYS A 8 -2.56 -23.05 14.01
CA LYS A 8 -1.86 -22.22 15.00
C LYS A 8 -0.37 -22.09 14.67
N ASP A 9 0.29 -23.20 14.34
CA ASP A 9 1.72 -23.21 13.97
C ASP A 9 2.01 -22.50 12.63
N PHE A 10 1.00 -22.39 11.75
CA PHE A 10 1.08 -21.60 10.53
C PHE A 10 0.98 -20.09 10.82
N ILE A 11 0.02 -19.68 11.65
CA ILE A 11 -0.14 -18.29 12.07
C ILE A 11 1.05 -17.82 12.91
N LEU A 12 1.54 -18.65 13.83
CA LEU A 12 2.68 -18.35 14.71
C LEU A 12 4.01 -18.20 13.97
N ARG A 13 4.06 -18.47 12.66
CA ARG A 13 5.24 -18.25 11.81
C ARG A 13 5.55 -16.75 11.61
N GLY A 14 4.84 -15.84 12.28
CA GLY A 14 5.11 -14.40 12.43
C GLY A 14 4.75 -13.58 11.18
N ASN A 15 5.32 -13.95 10.04
CA ASN A 15 5.14 -13.26 8.76
C ASN A 15 3.68 -13.18 8.28
N VAL A 16 2.84 -14.16 8.67
CA VAL A 16 1.42 -14.21 8.27
C VAL A 16 0.57 -13.23 9.10
N ILE A 17 0.89 -13.04 10.38
CA ILE A 17 0.14 -12.13 11.26
C ILE A 17 0.36 -10.69 10.82
N ASP A 18 1.61 -10.30 10.58
CA ASP A 18 1.94 -8.93 10.17
C ASP A 18 1.30 -8.59 8.82
N LEU A 19 1.31 -9.54 7.88
CA LEU A 19 0.64 -9.40 6.58
C LEU A 19 -0.88 -9.28 6.76
N ALA A 20 -1.49 -10.14 7.58
CA ALA A 20 -2.93 -10.11 7.83
C ALA A 20 -3.37 -8.78 8.46
N VAL A 21 -2.62 -8.29 9.44
CA VAL A 21 -2.88 -6.98 10.08
C VAL A 21 -2.76 -5.85 9.07
N ALA A 22 -1.72 -5.85 8.23
CA ALA A 22 -1.54 -4.84 7.19
C ALA A 22 -2.73 -4.79 6.22
N VAL A 23 -3.23 -5.95 5.77
CA VAL A 23 -4.37 -6.03 4.85
C VAL A 23 -5.67 -5.53 5.50
N VAL A 24 -5.94 -5.95 6.74
CA VAL A 24 -7.16 -5.55 7.47
C VAL A 24 -7.17 -4.04 7.73
N ILE A 25 -6.04 -3.47 8.18
CA ILE A 25 -5.92 -2.03 8.41
C ILE A 25 -6.03 -1.26 7.10
N GLY A 26 -5.41 -1.75 6.01
CA GLY A 26 -5.51 -1.14 4.69
C GLY A 26 -6.95 -1.09 4.16
N ALA A 27 -7.71 -2.18 4.32
CA ALA A 27 -9.11 -2.24 3.93
C ALA A 27 -9.99 -1.30 4.76
N ALA A 28 -9.83 -1.29 6.09
CA ALA A 28 -10.57 -0.41 6.98
C ALA A 28 -10.30 1.07 6.68
N PHE A 29 -9.03 1.42 6.45
CA PHE A 29 -8.64 2.79 6.15
C PHE A 29 -9.18 3.26 4.79
N THR A 30 -9.17 2.39 3.78
CA THR A 30 -9.80 2.67 2.47
C THR A 30 -11.27 3.04 2.66
N GLY A 31 -12.00 2.31 3.51
CA GLY A 31 -13.40 2.64 3.83
C GLY A 31 -13.60 4.05 4.42
N ILE A 32 -12.70 4.49 5.30
CA ILE A 32 -12.73 5.84 5.89
C ILE A 32 -12.53 6.91 4.81
N VAL A 33 -11.52 6.73 3.95
CA VAL A 33 -11.22 7.70 2.88
C VAL A 33 -12.36 7.75 1.86
N THR A 34 -12.90 6.61 1.46
CA THR A 34 -14.05 6.53 0.55
C THR A 34 -15.28 7.22 1.15
N SER A 35 -15.56 7.02 2.44
CA SER A 35 -16.67 7.69 3.12
C SER A 35 -16.49 9.21 3.17
N LEU A 36 -15.27 9.69 3.45
CA LEU A 36 -14.96 11.13 3.43
C LEU A 36 -15.13 11.73 2.02
N VAL A 37 -14.63 11.04 1.00
CA VAL A 37 -14.71 11.53 -0.38
C VAL A 37 -16.16 11.54 -0.85
N ASN A 38 -16.90 10.46 -0.63
CA ASN A 38 -18.31 10.38 -1.02
C ASN A 38 -19.20 11.34 -0.21
N GLY A 39 -18.92 11.52 1.09
CA GLY A 39 -19.75 12.32 1.99
C GLY A 39 -19.46 13.82 1.96
N LEU A 40 -18.23 14.24 1.64
CA LEU A 40 -17.83 15.65 1.67
C LEU A 40 -17.37 16.15 0.30
N ILE A 41 -16.53 15.38 -0.39
CA ILE A 41 -15.88 15.88 -1.61
C ILE A 41 -16.80 15.76 -2.83
N ASN A 42 -17.48 14.63 -3.04
CA ASN A 42 -18.41 14.45 -4.15
C ASN A 42 -19.52 15.52 -4.16
N PRO A 43 -20.18 15.86 -3.03
CA PRO A 43 -21.18 16.94 -3.01
C PRO A 43 -20.61 18.32 -3.37
N ILE A 44 -19.36 18.62 -3.00
CA ILE A 44 -18.70 19.88 -3.37
C ILE A 44 -18.40 19.92 -4.86
N ILE A 45 -17.90 18.81 -5.41
CA ILE A 45 -17.67 18.68 -6.86
C ILE A 45 -18.98 18.80 -7.61
N ALA A 46 -20.03 18.14 -7.14
CA ALA A 46 -21.37 18.22 -7.73
C ALA A 46 -21.93 19.64 -7.70
N ALA A 47 -21.75 20.36 -6.59
CA ALA A 47 -22.20 21.74 -6.44
C ALA A 47 -21.47 22.71 -7.39
N ILE A 48 -20.19 22.47 -7.69
CA ILE A 48 -19.40 23.32 -8.59
C ILE A 48 -19.55 22.89 -10.06
N GLY A 49 -19.67 21.59 -10.31
CA GLY A 49 -19.77 20.96 -11.63
C GLY A 49 -21.18 20.95 -12.23
N GLY A 50 -22.21 21.37 -11.48
CA GLY A 50 -23.56 21.54 -11.98
C GLY A 50 -24.37 20.25 -12.17
N ALA A 51 -23.85 19.09 -11.74
CA ALA A 51 -24.56 17.82 -11.73
C ALA A 51 -24.17 16.98 -10.49
N PRO A 52 -25.13 16.30 -9.82
CA PRO A 52 -24.86 15.38 -8.70
C PRO A 52 -23.81 14.33 -9.02
N ASP A 53 -23.80 13.89 -10.29
CA ASP A 53 -22.85 12.98 -10.86
C ASP A 53 -22.52 13.42 -12.28
N LEU A 54 -21.24 13.39 -12.65
CA LEU A 54 -20.81 13.52 -14.05
C LEU A 54 -21.35 12.36 -14.90
N GLU A 55 -21.95 11.32 -14.30
CA GLU A 55 -22.62 10.19 -14.96
C GLU A 55 -23.67 10.63 -16.00
N GLY A 56 -24.31 11.79 -15.80
CA GLY A 56 -25.23 12.40 -16.77
C GLY A 56 -24.57 13.34 -17.80
N ALA A 57 -23.31 13.73 -17.59
CA ALA A 57 -22.57 14.57 -18.51
C ALA A 57 -21.89 13.68 -19.57
N TRP A 58 -22.43 13.68 -20.79
CA TRP A 58 -22.03 12.83 -21.92
C TRP A 58 -22.54 11.39 -21.85
N VAL A 59 -23.85 11.23 -21.65
CA VAL A 59 -24.54 10.01 -22.07
C VAL A 59 -24.71 10.08 -23.59
N MET A 60 -24.02 9.19 -24.32
CA MET A 60 -24.38 8.91 -25.71
C MET A 60 -25.39 7.76 -25.67
N PRO A 61 -26.70 7.98 -25.81
CA PRO A 61 -27.69 6.91 -25.72
C PRO A 61 -27.51 5.96 -26.91
N LEU A 62 -27.16 4.69 -26.65
CA LEU A 62 -27.11 3.66 -27.70
C LEU A 62 -28.47 2.95 -27.84
N ARG A 63 -29.22 2.78 -26.74
CA ARG A 63 -30.57 2.19 -26.73
C ARG A 63 -31.31 2.57 -25.46
N THR A 64 -32.56 3.00 -25.57
CA THR A 64 -33.48 3.09 -24.44
C THR A 64 -34.11 1.73 -24.18
N ILE A 65 -33.95 1.22 -22.96
CA ILE A 65 -34.62 0.00 -22.49
C ILE A 65 -35.53 0.42 -21.34
N VAL A 66 -36.78 -0.01 -21.37
CA VAL A 66 -37.70 0.22 -20.25
C VAL A 66 -37.53 -0.96 -19.30
N GLU A 67 -37.00 -0.70 -18.11
CA GLU A 67 -36.93 -1.65 -17.00
C GLU A 67 -37.78 -1.05 -15.87
N ASP A 68 -38.82 -1.77 -15.42
CA ASP A 68 -39.78 -1.32 -14.39
C ASP A 68 -40.49 0.03 -14.61
N GLY A 69 -40.79 0.37 -15.87
CA GLY A 69 -41.63 1.54 -16.20
C GLY A 69 -40.89 2.88 -16.22
N GLU A 70 -39.59 2.88 -15.91
CA GLU A 70 -38.71 4.05 -16.07
C GLU A 70 -37.88 3.91 -17.36
N PRO A 71 -37.74 4.96 -18.18
CA PRO A 71 -36.88 4.93 -19.36
C PRO A 71 -35.41 4.90 -18.92
N VAL A 72 -34.76 3.74 -19.01
CA VAL A 72 -33.33 3.59 -18.75
C VAL A 72 -32.56 3.79 -20.06
N GLU A 73 -31.84 4.89 -20.15
CA GLU A 73 -30.93 5.17 -21.25
C GLU A 73 -29.65 4.34 -21.10
N VAL A 74 -29.54 3.26 -21.87
CA VAL A 74 -28.32 2.46 -21.94
C VAL A 74 -27.40 3.07 -22.99
N GLY A 75 -26.54 3.96 -22.52
CA GLY A 75 -25.49 4.63 -23.27
C GLY A 75 -24.11 4.40 -22.65
N ILE A 76 -23.03 4.62 -23.40
CA ILE A 76 -21.69 4.63 -22.83
C ILE A 76 -21.56 5.91 -21.98
N GLN A 77 -21.54 5.74 -20.66
CA GLN A 77 -21.42 6.84 -19.70
C GLN A 77 -19.94 7.20 -19.50
N PHE A 78 -19.38 7.97 -20.45
CA PHE A 78 -18.00 8.48 -20.31
C PHE A 78 -17.84 9.34 -19.05
N GLY A 79 -18.92 9.99 -18.63
CA GLY A 79 -19.02 10.75 -17.40
C GLY A 79 -18.66 9.97 -16.13
N THR A 80 -19.08 8.71 -16.02
CA THR A 80 -18.77 7.83 -14.88
C THR A 80 -17.27 7.54 -14.77
N ILE A 81 -16.60 7.32 -15.91
CA ILE A 81 -15.17 7.04 -15.96
C ILE A 81 -14.38 8.29 -15.53
N VAL A 82 -14.75 9.46 -16.05
CA VAL A 82 -14.10 10.73 -15.67
C VAL A 82 -14.33 11.04 -14.19
N SER A 83 -15.55 10.81 -13.69
CA SER A 83 -15.87 10.93 -12.26
C SER A 83 -14.99 10.02 -11.41
N ALA A 84 -14.85 8.75 -11.79
CA ALA A 84 -14.02 7.78 -11.08
C ALA A 84 -12.53 8.18 -11.06
N VAL A 85 -12.02 8.73 -12.16
CA VAL A 85 -10.64 9.24 -12.24
C VAL A 85 -10.44 10.45 -11.33
N ILE A 86 -11.38 11.40 -11.34
CA ILE A 86 -11.33 12.58 -10.46
C ILE A 86 -11.36 12.15 -8.99
N ASN A 87 -12.28 11.25 -8.63
CA ASN A 87 -12.38 10.69 -7.29
C ASN A 87 -11.06 9.99 -6.87
N PHE A 88 -10.49 9.15 -7.74
CA PHE A 88 -9.20 8.50 -7.49
C PHE A 88 -8.08 9.50 -7.22
N VAL A 89 -7.96 10.56 -8.03
CA VAL A 89 -6.93 11.60 -7.85
C VAL A 89 -7.10 12.32 -6.51
N ILE A 90 -8.34 12.60 -6.11
CA ILE A 90 -8.64 13.23 -4.83
C ILE A 90 -8.30 12.32 -3.65
N VAL A 91 -8.74 11.06 -3.70
CA VAL A 91 -8.40 10.03 -2.70
C VAL A 91 -6.88 9.94 -2.55
N ALA A 92 -6.16 9.85 -3.67
CA ALA A 92 -4.70 9.79 -3.68
C ALA A 92 -4.07 11.05 -3.06
N ALA A 93 -4.60 12.23 -3.37
CA ALA A 93 -4.12 13.49 -2.80
C ALA A 93 -4.34 13.56 -1.28
N VAL A 94 -5.51 13.15 -0.79
CA VAL A 94 -5.82 13.08 0.64
C VAL A 94 -4.88 12.10 1.35
N VAL A 95 -4.72 10.88 0.82
CA VAL A 95 -3.82 9.87 1.41
C VAL A 95 -2.37 10.37 1.42
N TYR A 96 -1.91 10.99 0.33
CA TYR A 96 -0.55 11.52 0.24
C TYR A 96 -0.29 12.65 1.24
N PHE A 97 -1.23 13.59 1.36
CA PHE A 97 -1.05 14.75 2.24
C PHE A 97 -1.19 14.39 3.73
N PHE A 98 -2.16 13.54 4.08
CA PHE A 98 -2.46 13.21 5.49
C PHE A 98 -1.69 12.02 6.05
N ILE A 99 -1.16 11.11 5.21
CA ILE A 99 -0.39 9.95 5.68
C ILE A 99 1.05 10.06 5.22
N VAL A 100 1.28 10.11 3.90
CA VAL A 100 2.63 10.00 3.35
C VAL A 100 3.50 11.18 3.77
N THR A 101 2.96 12.39 3.75
CA THR A 101 3.70 13.60 4.14
C THR A 101 4.12 13.60 5.62
N PRO A 102 3.23 13.37 6.61
CA PRO A 102 3.65 13.31 8.02
C PRO A 102 4.54 12.11 8.32
N VAL A 103 4.29 10.95 7.72
CA VAL A 103 5.18 9.78 7.87
C VAL A 103 6.56 10.09 7.31
N ASN A 104 6.65 10.67 6.11
CA ASN A 104 7.92 11.08 5.51
C ASN A 104 8.63 12.15 6.35
N ARG A 105 7.90 13.10 6.94
CA ARG A 105 8.45 14.09 7.87
C ARG A 105 8.99 13.44 9.15
N LEU A 106 8.25 12.50 9.74
CA LEU A 106 8.68 11.77 10.93
C LEU A 106 9.91 10.91 10.65
N LEU A 107 9.94 10.22 9.50
CA LEU A 107 11.11 9.48 9.05
C LEU A 107 12.31 10.39 8.81
N ALA A 108 12.10 11.57 8.22
CA ALA A 108 13.17 12.55 8.01
C ALA A 108 13.72 13.11 9.34
N LEU A 109 12.88 13.24 10.37
CA LEU A 109 13.30 13.64 11.72
C LEU A 109 14.07 12.52 12.43
N ARG A 110 13.64 11.25 12.31
CA ARG A 110 14.38 10.10 12.84
C ARG A 110 15.74 9.91 12.16
N ARG A 111 15.81 10.04 10.83
CA ARG A 111 17.06 10.00 10.04
C ARG A 111 18.05 11.12 10.36
N LYS A 112 17.62 12.22 11.00
CA LYS A 112 18.50 13.31 11.45
C LYS A 112 19.07 13.10 12.86
N GLY A 113 18.47 12.22 13.66
CA GLY A 113 18.91 11.90 15.03
C GLY A 113 19.55 10.52 15.17
N GLU A 114 19.26 9.60 14.27
CA GLU A 114 19.89 8.30 14.19
C GLU A 114 20.86 8.33 12.99
N VAL A 115 22.18 8.35 13.27
CA VAL A 115 23.10 7.56 12.44
C VAL A 115 22.39 6.23 12.31
N GLU A 116 22.02 5.82 11.09
CA GLU A 116 21.39 4.52 10.85
C GLU A 116 22.11 3.53 11.75
N ALA A 117 21.46 3.09 12.84
CA ALA A 117 21.91 1.88 13.48
C ALA A 117 21.81 0.90 12.32
N PRO A 118 22.95 0.42 11.78
CA PRO A 118 22.90 -0.50 10.66
C PRO A 118 21.92 -1.55 11.12
N LYS A 119 20.87 -1.86 10.33
CA LYS A 119 20.01 -3.01 10.60
C LYS A 119 20.96 -4.08 11.10
N ALA A 120 20.85 -4.43 12.40
CA ALA A 120 21.86 -5.26 13.05
C ALA A 120 22.16 -6.37 12.06
N PRO A 121 23.42 -6.49 11.57
CA PRO A 121 23.67 -7.31 10.39
C PRO A 121 23.02 -8.64 10.67
N ALA A 122 22.22 -9.14 9.71
CA ALA A 122 21.53 -10.41 9.90
C ALA A 122 22.57 -11.41 10.44
N GLU A 123 22.17 -12.31 11.33
CA GLU A 123 23.11 -13.21 12.01
C GLU A 123 24.03 -13.91 11.00
N ASP A 124 23.50 -14.22 9.82
CA ASP A 124 24.22 -14.70 8.64
C ASP A 124 25.35 -13.76 8.17
N VAL A 125 25.13 -12.45 8.11
CA VAL A 125 26.14 -11.45 7.74
C VAL A 125 27.24 -11.33 8.80
N LEU A 126 26.92 -11.48 10.08
CA LEU A 126 27.92 -11.54 11.15
C LEU A 126 28.77 -12.81 11.02
N LEU A 127 28.12 -13.97 10.87
CA LEU A 127 28.77 -15.25 10.67
C LEU A 127 29.65 -15.25 9.41
N LEU A 128 29.17 -14.68 8.30
CA LEU A 128 29.96 -14.56 7.07
C LEU A 128 31.17 -13.63 7.25
N THR A 129 31.06 -12.60 8.08
CA THR A 129 32.20 -11.72 8.40
C THR A 129 33.24 -12.46 9.24
N GLU A 130 32.81 -13.21 10.24
CA GLU A 130 33.68 -14.06 11.05
C GLU A 130 34.36 -15.15 10.20
N ILE A 131 33.61 -15.83 9.32
CA ILE A 131 34.15 -16.84 8.40
C ILE A 131 35.19 -16.21 7.47
N ARG A 132 34.90 -15.03 6.90
CA ARG A 132 35.87 -14.30 6.04
C ARG A 132 37.16 -14.01 6.80
N ASP A 133 37.04 -13.53 8.04
CA ASP A 133 38.21 -13.16 8.84
C ASP A 133 39.02 -14.38 9.27
N LEU A 134 38.38 -15.51 9.55
CA LEU A 134 39.04 -16.79 9.81
C LEU A 134 39.76 -17.32 8.56
N LEU A 135 39.14 -17.25 7.39
CA LEU A 135 39.72 -17.69 6.12
C LEU A 135 40.91 -16.80 5.70
N ALA A 136 40.81 -15.49 5.94
CA ALA A 136 41.89 -14.53 5.71
C ALA A 136 43.11 -14.82 6.60
N ARG A 137 42.89 -15.23 7.85
CA ARG A 137 43.98 -15.67 8.75
C ARG A 137 44.63 -16.96 8.28
N GLN A 138 43.83 -17.96 7.89
CA GLN A 138 44.33 -19.26 7.44
C GLN A 138 45.13 -19.19 6.12
N SER A 139 44.68 -18.36 5.18
CA SER A 139 45.40 -18.12 3.91
C SER A 139 46.74 -17.40 4.12
N GLY A 140 46.80 -16.44 5.05
CA GLY A 140 48.05 -15.80 5.46
C GLY A 140 49.04 -16.75 6.14
N GLU A 141 48.55 -17.71 6.92
CA GLU A 141 49.36 -18.71 7.61
C GLU A 141 49.91 -19.78 6.66
N THR A 142 49.10 -20.23 5.70
CA THR A 142 49.49 -21.18 4.65
C THR A 142 50.59 -20.62 3.74
N THR A 143 50.54 -19.31 3.46
CA THR A 143 51.58 -18.64 2.66
C THR A 143 52.91 -18.59 3.41
N ARG A 144 52.89 -18.47 4.75
CA ARG A 144 54.09 -18.39 5.59
C ARG A 144 54.83 -19.73 5.74
N THR A 145 54.12 -20.85 5.61
CA THR A 145 54.70 -22.21 5.70
C THR A 145 55.35 -22.71 4.40
N LEU A 146 55.18 -22.01 3.28
CA LEU A 146 55.75 -22.39 1.98
C LEU A 146 57.11 -21.72 1.70
N ASP A 147 57.52 -20.74 2.53
CA ASP A 147 58.78 -19.98 2.41
C ASP A 147 59.91 -20.46 3.35
N THR A 148 59.71 -21.57 4.08
CA THR A 148 60.74 -22.23 4.93
C THR A 148 61.10 -23.60 4.38
#